data_AF-A0A7C6M2I0-F1
#
_entry.id   AF-A0A7C6M2I0-F1
#
_cell.length_a   1.000
_cell.length_b   1.000
_cell.length_c   1.000
_cell.angle_alpha   90.00
_cell.angle_beta   90.00
_cell.angle_gamma   90.00
#
_symmetry.space_group_name_H-M   'P 1'
#
loop_
_entity.id
_entity.type
_entity.pdbx_description
1 polymer ?
#
loop_
_entity_poly.entity_id
_entity_poly.type
_entity_poly.pdbx_seq_one_letter_code
_entity_poly.pdbx_strand_id
1 'polypeptide(L)'
;MHRIVFTLAIVPLFWVAKGQVSPVITAWEVNPQVAYYDSLTYAQYLKQDYKLLIATAKEAKLQGVAFPYLHYRKAIAHYELKNYAGAVKAYEEALPFFPDDLFLKESLYLAYRLSGQKVKADIFAKTLPGTSRERLGITSSLVDFIRFSGGYTFSENDEKTRNSIANLDTINQYQDMMLGGVMVGLNISDRVKLKAAYNLFNTRFERFARDRLQHDDLLSQHQFNLGMEFYLENDFSAGFTGGFYAIEKNNKSTAQLWNGAVGGGRKPTIPSSRSTNYHLSALIFLNKQFTHVVPEISFAYSDFAFSHQFQSKLQLVYYPLGNLNFYGITSGAILLDSDENRGKQTIFSQSVGVKLVGSMWLDGAVSVGNHLNYITDRSFVVYDTYDPVTFISSLSLSYYFKKMTLSATYSWTEREGWAFTDYYTRFLKYKYNNHLINLAIQWNL
;
A
#
# COMPACT_ATOMS: atom_id res chain seq x y z
N MET A 1 24.39 -14.66 5.85
CA MET A 1 25.26 -13.81 6.68
C MET A 1 25.40 -14.48 8.04
N HIS A 2 26.59 -14.41 8.63
CA HIS A 2 27.20 -15.41 9.51
C HIS A 2 26.31 -16.04 10.59
N ARG A 3 26.29 -17.39 10.60
CA ARG A 3 25.78 -18.21 11.71
C ARG A 3 26.71 -17.97 12.91
N ILE A 4 26.24 -17.19 13.88
CA ILE A 4 26.89 -17.11 15.18
C ILE A 4 26.10 -18.04 16.10
N VAL A 5 26.59 -19.26 16.25
CA VAL A 5 26.18 -20.18 17.30
C VAL A 5 26.85 -19.68 18.57
N PHE A 6 26.14 -18.96 19.43
CA PHE A 6 26.56 -18.76 20.81
C PHE A 6 25.93 -19.85 21.67
N THR A 7 26.73 -20.87 21.99
CA THR A 7 26.53 -21.70 23.17
C THR A 7 26.58 -20.79 24.41
N LEU A 8 25.42 -20.56 25.03
CA LEU A 8 25.35 -20.05 26.40
C LEU A 8 25.92 -21.14 27.32
N ALA A 9 27.22 -21.09 27.57
CA ALA A 9 27.85 -21.83 28.65
C ALA A 9 27.55 -21.09 29.95
N ILE A 10 26.50 -21.50 30.65
CA ILE A 10 26.31 -21.15 32.06
C ILE A 10 27.29 -22.02 32.85
N VAL A 11 28.37 -21.40 33.34
CA VAL A 11 29.26 -22.02 34.33
C VAL A 11 28.51 -22.02 35.67
N PRO A 12 28.33 -23.16 36.35
CA PRO A 12 27.80 -23.16 37.71
C PRO A 12 28.96 -22.83 38.65
N LEU A 13 29.21 -21.55 38.89
CA LEU A 13 30.05 -21.12 40.00
C LEU A 13 29.18 -20.95 41.23
N PHE A 14 29.08 -22.03 42.01
CA PHE A 14 28.64 -21.97 43.40
C PHE A 14 29.65 -21.12 44.18
N TRP A 15 29.33 -19.86 44.40
CA TRP A 15 29.88 -19.10 45.51
C TRP A 15 28.78 -18.33 46.21
N VAL A 16 28.55 -18.72 47.47
CA VAL A 16 27.54 -18.18 48.35
C VAL A 16 27.96 -16.77 48.74
N ALA A 17 27.28 -15.76 48.19
CA ALA A 17 27.19 -14.44 48.77
C ALA A 17 25.72 -14.18 49.12
N LYS A 18 25.42 -14.16 50.42
CA LYS A 18 24.12 -13.75 50.96
C LYS A 18 23.85 -12.30 50.55
N GLY A 19 23.04 -12.13 49.51
CA GLY A 19 22.44 -10.86 49.12
C GLY A 19 21.02 -11.15 48.65
N GLN A 20 20.04 -10.38 49.13
CA GLN A 20 18.60 -10.61 48.94
C GLN A 20 18.25 -10.92 47.47
N VAL A 21 17.88 -12.18 47.23
CA VAL A 21 17.23 -12.60 45.98
C VAL A 21 15.79 -12.08 46.04
N SER A 22 15.39 -11.31 45.01
CA SER A 22 14.03 -10.81 44.87
C SER A 22 13.01 -11.96 45.02
N PRO A 23 11.98 -11.83 45.88
CA PRO A 23 11.08 -12.92 46.27
C PRO A 23 10.19 -13.46 45.13
N VAL A 24 10.22 -12.84 43.94
CA VAL A 24 9.41 -13.25 42.79
C VAL A 24 10.02 -14.42 42.03
N ILE A 25 11.35 -14.62 42.05
CA ILE A 25 12.01 -15.68 41.27
C ILE A 25 11.91 -17.04 41.97
N THR A 26 11.97 -17.06 43.30
CA THR A 26 11.98 -18.28 44.11
C THR A 26 10.61 -18.98 44.24
N ALA A 27 9.50 -18.30 43.95
CA ALA A 27 8.16 -18.89 44.05
C ALA A 27 7.80 -19.85 42.90
N TRP A 28 8.43 -19.71 41.72
CA TRP A 28 8.12 -20.51 40.53
C TRP A 28 8.79 -21.88 40.53
N GLU A 29 9.95 -22.01 41.17
CA GLU A 29 10.74 -23.24 41.23
C GLU A 29 10.09 -24.36 42.08
N VAL A 30 9.08 -24.03 42.89
CA VAL A 30 8.38 -24.99 43.76
C VAL A 30 7.17 -25.64 43.09
N ASN A 31 6.70 -25.14 41.93
CA ASN A 31 5.56 -25.72 41.21
C ASN A 31 6.01 -26.85 40.27
N PRO A 32 5.60 -28.12 40.49
CA PRO A 32 6.02 -29.24 39.65
C PRO A 32 5.66 -29.10 38.16
N GLN A 33 4.56 -28.41 37.84
CA GLN A 33 4.17 -28.16 36.46
C GLN A 33 5.09 -27.13 35.80
N VAL A 34 5.49 -26.08 36.53
CA VAL A 34 6.46 -25.09 36.02
C VAL A 34 7.80 -25.78 35.76
N ALA A 35 8.31 -26.58 36.71
CA ALA A 35 9.56 -27.32 36.55
C ALA A 35 9.51 -28.29 35.35
N TYR A 36 8.38 -28.99 35.17
CA TYR A 36 8.17 -29.88 34.02
C TYR A 36 8.23 -29.12 32.69
N TYR A 37 7.42 -28.07 32.52
CA TYR A 37 7.37 -27.31 31.27
C TYR A 37 8.65 -26.51 31.03
N ASP A 38 9.34 -26.05 32.07
CA ASP A 38 10.65 -25.40 31.95
C ASP A 38 11.69 -26.37 31.41
N SER A 39 11.85 -27.53 32.05
CA SER A 39 12.80 -28.57 31.60
C SER A 39 12.50 -29.03 30.17
N LEU A 40 11.22 -29.30 29.88
CA LEU A 40 10.80 -29.78 28.57
C LEU A 40 11.06 -28.75 27.45
N THR A 41 10.64 -27.49 27.66
CA THR A 41 10.85 -26.43 26.67
C THR A 41 12.31 -26.06 26.52
N TYR A 42 13.12 -26.17 27.58
CA TYR A 42 14.57 -25.99 27.49
C TYR A 42 15.22 -27.10 26.67
N ALA A 43 14.85 -28.35 26.90
CA ALA A 43 15.36 -29.49 26.11
C ALA A 43 14.99 -29.35 24.63
N GLN A 44 13.76 -28.92 24.32
CA GLN A 44 13.32 -28.66 22.95
C GLN A 44 14.08 -27.50 22.31
N TYR A 45 14.35 -26.43 23.07
CA TYR A 45 15.18 -25.30 22.63
C TYR A 45 16.60 -25.74 22.27
N LEU A 46 17.26 -26.51 23.14
CA LEU A 46 18.61 -27.03 22.89
C LEU A 46 18.66 -27.96 21.67
N LYS A 47 17.62 -28.74 21.44
CA LYS A 47 17.46 -29.60 20.24
C LYS A 47 17.03 -28.82 19.00
N GLN A 48 16.76 -27.51 19.10
CA GLN A 48 16.22 -26.68 18.04
C GLN A 48 14.87 -27.18 17.49
N ASP A 49 14.11 -27.91 18.30
CA ASP A 49 12.76 -28.38 17.93
C ASP A 49 11.73 -27.28 18.22
N TYR A 50 11.83 -26.20 17.45
CA TYR A 50 11.03 -24.99 17.65
C TYR A 50 9.53 -25.22 17.44
N LYS A 51 9.15 -26.16 16.57
CA LYS A 51 7.74 -26.51 16.35
C LYS A 51 7.15 -27.16 17.61
N LEU A 52 7.85 -28.14 18.17
CA LEU A 52 7.42 -28.81 19.40
C LEU A 52 7.46 -27.86 20.60
N LEU A 53 8.46 -26.96 20.67
CA LEU A 53 8.54 -25.92 21.69
C LEU A 53 7.30 -25.02 21.68
N ILE A 54 6.88 -24.54 20.51
CA ILE A 54 5.69 -23.70 20.40
C ILE A 54 4.43 -24.48 20.79
N ALA A 55 4.32 -25.76 20.42
CA ALA A 55 3.20 -26.61 20.82
C ALA A 55 3.14 -26.77 22.35
N THR A 56 4.28 -27.11 22.96
CA THR A 56 4.43 -27.26 24.41
C THR A 56 4.13 -25.96 25.16
N ALA A 57 4.59 -24.82 24.64
CA ALA A 57 4.31 -23.51 25.25
C ALA A 57 2.83 -23.11 25.14
N LYS A 58 2.12 -23.53 24.09
CA LYS A 58 0.67 -23.37 23.99
C LYS A 58 -0.06 -24.25 25.00
N GLU A 59 0.38 -25.50 25.15
CA GLU A 59 -0.17 -26.44 26.12
C GLU A 59 0.00 -25.92 27.56
N ALA A 60 1.21 -25.51 27.94
CA ALA A 60 1.50 -24.88 29.23
C ALA A 60 0.55 -23.71 29.51
N LYS A 61 0.34 -22.83 28.52
CA LYS A 61 -0.60 -21.70 28.63
C LYS A 61 -2.05 -22.15 28.84
N LEU A 62 -2.50 -23.20 28.16
CA LEU A 62 -3.86 -23.75 28.34
C LEU A 62 -4.03 -24.35 29.75
N GLN A 63 -2.96 -24.90 30.32
CA GLN A 63 -2.93 -25.41 31.70
C GLN A 63 -2.71 -24.31 32.75
N GLY A 64 -2.66 -23.03 32.35
CA GLY A 64 -2.41 -21.91 33.27
C GLY A 64 -0.97 -21.82 33.79
N VAL A 65 -0.04 -22.59 33.21
CA VAL A 65 1.39 -22.56 33.56
C VAL A 65 2.07 -21.42 32.82
N ALA A 66 2.65 -20.49 33.58
CA ALA A 66 3.41 -19.37 33.06
C ALA A 66 4.70 -19.19 33.85
N PHE A 67 5.79 -18.85 33.17
CA PHE A 67 7.07 -18.47 33.77
C PHE A 67 7.88 -17.65 32.74
N PRO A 68 8.79 -16.76 33.18
CA PRO A 68 9.47 -15.83 32.29
C PRO A 68 10.15 -16.47 31.07
N TYR A 69 10.90 -17.55 31.28
CA TYR A 69 11.64 -18.22 30.21
C TYR A 69 10.74 -18.89 29.15
N LEU A 70 9.48 -19.20 29.49
CA LEU A 70 8.53 -19.77 28.54
C LEU A 70 8.27 -18.79 27.38
N HIS A 71 8.03 -17.52 27.71
CA HIS A 71 7.80 -16.47 26.72
C HIS A 71 9.04 -16.23 25.87
N TYR A 72 10.21 -16.17 26.51
CA TYR A 72 11.46 -15.91 25.82
C TYR A 72 11.84 -17.04 24.84
N ARG A 73 11.79 -18.30 25.26
CA ARG A 73 12.08 -19.45 24.38
C ARG A 73 11.06 -19.57 23.26
N LYS A 74 9.78 -19.30 23.54
CA LYS A 74 8.73 -19.24 22.52
C LYS A 74 8.99 -18.12 21.51
N ALA A 75 9.48 -16.97 21.94
CA ALA A 75 9.84 -15.87 21.05
C ALA A 75 10.97 -16.25 20.10
N ILE A 76 12.05 -16.87 20.63
CA ILE A 76 13.15 -17.39 19.82
C ILE A 76 12.64 -18.45 18.84
N ALA A 77 11.82 -19.39 19.30
CA ALA A 77 11.24 -20.41 18.43
C ALA A 77 10.41 -19.82 17.27
N HIS A 78 9.59 -18.80 17.53
CA HIS A 78 8.87 -18.09 16.47
C HIS A 78 9.82 -17.36 15.51
N TYR A 79 10.86 -16.72 16.03
CA TYR A 79 11.84 -15.98 15.25
C TYR A 79 12.62 -16.90 14.30
N GLU A 80 13.08 -18.05 14.79
CA GLU A 80 13.80 -19.07 14.01
C GLU A 80 12.93 -19.71 12.93
N LEU A 81 11.62 -19.85 13.20
CA LEU A 81 10.64 -20.27 12.21
C LEU A 81 10.19 -19.15 11.26
N LYS A 82 10.84 -17.97 11.32
CA LYS A 82 10.53 -16.77 10.53
C LYS A 82 9.11 -16.22 10.71
N ASN A 83 8.41 -16.65 11.76
CA ASN A 83 7.13 -16.08 12.16
C ASN A 83 7.39 -14.85 13.05
N TYR A 84 7.94 -13.80 12.43
CA TYR A 84 8.42 -12.61 13.14
C TYR A 84 7.31 -11.89 13.88
N ALA A 85 6.09 -11.88 13.36
CA ALA A 85 4.96 -11.27 14.05
C ALA A 85 4.55 -12.04 15.31
N GLY A 86 4.59 -13.39 15.25
CA GLY A 86 4.45 -14.23 16.45
C GLY A 86 5.60 -14.02 17.44
N ALA A 87 6.82 -13.82 16.93
CA ALA A 87 7.99 -13.51 17.75
C ALA A 87 7.85 -12.17 18.47
N VAL A 88 7.41 -11.11 17.79
CA VAL A 88 7.12 -9.80 18.39
C VAL A 88 6.22 -9.96 19.61
N LYS A 89 5.07 -10.62 19.45
CA LYS A 89 4.13 -10.82 20.56
C LYS A 89 4.77 -11.52 21.76
N ALA A 90 5.55 -12.58 21.50
CA ALA A 90 6.20 -13.34 22.58
C ALA A 90 7.39 -12.57 23.21
N TYR A 91 8.12 -11.78 22.43
CA TYR A 91 9.18 -10.91 22.93
C TYR A 91 8.62 -9.75 23.76
N GLU A 92 7.52 -9.13 23.33
CA GLU A 92 6.79 -8.10 24.10
C GLU A 92 6.30 -8.69 25.45
N GLU A 93 5.81 -9.94 25.46
CA GLU A 93 5.45 -10.66 26.69
C GLU A 93 6.67 -10.96 27.60
N ALA A 94 7.85 -11.20 27.02
CA ALA A 94 9.08 -11.53 27.76
C ALA A 94 9.83 -10.29 28.28
N LEU A 95 9.73 -9.16 27.58
CA LEU A 95 10.49 -7.93 27.85
C LEU A 95 10.38 -7.42 29.30
N PRO A 96 9.21 -7.41 29.96
CA PRO A 96 9.09 -6.95 31.35
C PRO A 96 9.90 -7.78 32.35
N PHE A 97 10.16 -9.05 32.04
CA PHE A 97 10.93 -9.95 32.92
C PHE A 97 12.44 -9.86 32.69
N PHE A 98 12.86 -9.42 31.51
CA PHE A 98 14.26 -9.31 31.12
C PHE A 98 14.54 -7.92 30.51
N PRO A 99 14.29 -6.82 31.25
CA PRO A 99 14.35 -5.47 30.70
C PRO A 99 15.75 -5.02 30.29
N ASP A 100 16.80 -5.69 30.74
CA ASP A 100 18.21 -5.36 30.42
C ASP A 100 18.86 -6.37 29.46
N ASP A 101 18.13 -7.42 29.05
CA ASP A 101 18.66 -8.39 28.10
C ASP A 101 18.78 -7.76 26.71
N LEU A 102 20.03 -7.52 26.30
CA LEU A 102 20.32 -6.90 25.02
C LEU A 102 19.98 -7.80 23.83
N PHE A 103 20.16 -9.12 23.95
CA PHE A 103 19.82 -10.05 22.88
C PHE A 103 18.31 -10.06 22.63
N LEU A 104 17.51 -10.06 23.70
CA LEU A 104 16.06 -9.94 23.61
C LEU A 104 15.65 -8.65 22.90
N LYS A 105 16.19 -7.50 23.34
CA LYS A 105 15.84 -6.20 22.77
C LYS A 105 16.21 -6.12 21.27
N GLU A 106 17.42 -6.53 20.90
CA GLU A 106 17.84 -6.51 19.50
C GLU A 106 17.03 -7.46 18.63
N SER A 107 16.70 -8.64 19.16
CA SER A 107 15.83 -9.60 18.46
C SER A 107 14.41 -9.05 18.28
N LEU A 108 13.85 -8.37 19.29
CA LEU A 108 12.56 -7.69 19.19
C LEU A 108 12.58 -6.56 18.15
N TYR A 109 13.63 -5.74 18.13
CA TYR A 109 13.81 -4.71 17.09
C TYR A 109 13.80 -5.33 15.68
N LEU A 110 14.57 -6.39 15.46
CA LEU A 110 14.62 -7.09 14.18
C LEU A 110 13.27 -7.74 13.84
N ALA A 111 12.58 -8.31 14.82
CA ALA A 111 11.26 -8.90 14.64
C ALA A 111 10.22 -7.85 14.21
N TYR A 112 10.24 -6.63 14.78
CA TYR A 112 9.41 -5.53 14.30
C TYR A 112 9.70 -5.19 12.84
N ARG A 113 10.98 -5.04 12.47
CA ARG A 113 11.39 -4.72 11.09
C ARG A 113 10.93 -5.80 10.09
N LEU A 114 11.17 -7.07 10.41
CA LEU A 114 10.90 -8.19 9.52
C LEU A 114 9.42 -8.59 9.44
N SER A 115 8.60 -8.11 10.38
CA SER A 115 7.13 -8.22 10.35
C SER A 115 6.42 -6.99 9.77
N GLY A 116 7.16 -5.98 9.29
CA GLY A 116 6.59 -4.77 8.69
C GLY A 116 6.17 -3.68 9.68
N GLN A 117 6.43 -3.86 10.98
CA GLN A 117 6.09 -2.90 12.03
C GLN A 117 7.17 -1.81 12.16
N LYS A 118 7.44 -1.09 11.06
CA LYS A 118 8.54 -0.10 10.96
C LYS A 118 8.48 0.96 12.07
N VAL A 119 7.31 1.54 12.33
CA VAL A 119 7.19 2.60 13.35
C VAL A 119 7.45 2.10 14.76
N LYS A 120 6.97 0.90 15.12
CA LYS A 120 7.34 0.28 16.39
C LYS A 120 8.84 0.04 16.49
N ALA A 121 9.47 -0.44 15.41
CA ALA A 121 10.91 -0.63 15.37
C ALA A 121 11.67 0.69 15.61
N ASP A 122 11.24 1.77 14.97
CA ASP A 122 11.89 3.09 15.06
C ASP A 122 11.74 3.70 16.48
N ILE A 123 10.56 3.58 17.09
CA ILE A 123 10.33 3.98 18.49
C ILE A 123 11.20 3.15 19.43
N PHE A 124 11.15 1.82 19.28
CA PHE A 124 11.85 0.88 20.14
C PHE A 124 13.37 1.02 20.03
N ALA A 125 13.89 1.31 18.84
CA ALA A 125 15.31 1.52 18.58
C ALA A 125 15.94 2.57 19.50
N LYS A 126 15.18 3.57 19.94
CA LYS A 126 15.66 4.62 20.86
C LYS A 126 15.99 4.10 22.26
N THR A 127 15.43 2.94 22.63
CA THR A 127 15.70 2.27 23.91
C THR A 127 16.98 1.43 23.88
N LEU A 128 17.58 1.24 22.70
CA LEU A 128 18.80 0.46 22.53
C LEU A 128 20.06 1.30 22.85
N PRO A 129 21.11 0.68 23.43
CA PRO A 129 22.42 1.32 23.58
C PRO A 129 22.98 1.84 22.25
N GLY A 130 23.84 2.87 22.30
CA GLY A 130 24.45 3.46 21.11
C GLY A 130 25.21 2.44 20.25
N THR A 131 25.99 1.56 20.89
CA THR A 131 26.73 0.47 20.24
C THR A 131 25.81 -0.48 19.45
N SER A 132 24.64 -0.82 20.00
CA SER A 132 23.63 -1.63 19.32
C SER A 132 23.01 -0.90 18.14
N ARG A 133 22.71 0.38 18.30
CA ARG A 133 22.17 1.21 17.20
C ARG A 133 23.14 1.30 16.03
N GLU A 134 24.41 1.51 16.30
CA GLU A 134 25.48 1.53 15.29
C GLU A 134 25.62 0.17 14.59
N ARG A 135 25.71 -0.92 15.36
CA ARG A 135 25.82 -2.29 14.83
C ARG A 135 24.63 -2.67 13.94
N LEU A 136 23.43 -2.22 14.30
CA LEU A 136 22.19 -2.48 13.56
C LEU A 136 21.96 -1.49 12.41
N GLY A 137 22.83 -0.49 12.24
CA GLY A 137 22.71 0.52 11.18
C GLY A 137 21.48 1.42 11.34
N ILE A 138 21.06 1.68 12.58
CA ILE A 138 19.89 2.50 12.87
C ILE A 138 20.24 3.98 12.64
N THR A 139 19.57 4.60 11.66
CA THR A 139 19.69 6.03 11.36
C THR A 139 18.35 6.73 11.53
N SER A 140 18.37 7.96 12.04
CA SER A 140 17.18 8.82 12.10
C SER A 140 17.35 9.96 11.10
N SER A 141 16.38 10.12 10.20
CA SER A 141 16.33 11.19 9.22
C SER A 141 14.94 11.81 9.23
N LEU A 142 14.87 13.14 9.11
CA LEU A 142 13.61 13.86 8.91
C LEU A 142 12.94 13.42 7.61
N VAL A 143 13.73 13.22 6.55
CA VAL A 143 13.22 12.68 5.29
C VAL A 143 13.32 11.17 5.36
N ASP A 144 12.18 10.48 5.30
CA ASP A 144 12.13 9.02 5.30
C ASP A 144 12.47 8.46 3.92
N PHE A 145 11.87 9.04 2.88
CA PHE A 145 12.14 8.64 1.51
C PHE A 145 11.80 9.75 0.51
N ILE A 146 12.41 9.64 -0.68
CA ILE A 146 12.02 10.34 -1.90
C ILE A 146 11.77 9.29 -2.97
N ARG A 147 10.64 9.38 -3.68
CA ARG A 147 10.26 8.47 -4.76
C ARG A 147 9.97 9.27 -6.01
N PHE A 148 10.52 8.84 -7.14
CA PHE A 148 10.16 9.31 -8.47
C PHE A 148 9.49 8.19 -9.24
N SER A 149 8.48 8.52 -10.02
CA SER A 149 7.84 7.58 -10.95
C SER A 149 7.55 8.23 -12.29
N GLY A 150 7.58 7.42 -13.34
CA GLY A 150 7.22 7.82 -14.70
C GLY A 150 6.65 6.64 -15.45
N GLY A 151 5.61 6.88 -16.24
CA GLY A 151 4.94 5.83 -16.99
C GLY A 151 4.27 6.32 -18.27
N TYR A 152 3.93 5.35 -19.11
CA TYR A 152 3.23 5.54 -20.37
C TYR A 152 2.09 4.55 -20.49
N THR A 153 0.91 5.04 -20.82
CA THR A 153 -0.28 4.24 -21.08
C THR A 153 -0.53 4.21 -22.57
N PHE A 154 -0.57 3.03 -23.16
CA PHE A 154 -1.03 2.78 -24.52
C PHE A 154 -2.54 2.53 -24.48
N SER A 155 -3.30 3.23 -25.32
CA SER A 155 -4.76 3.12 -25.43
C SER A 155 -5.14 2.36 -26.70
N GLU A 156 -5.98 1.34 -26.56
CA GLU A 156 -6.61 0.67 -27.71
C GLU A 156 -7.85 1.45 -28.21
N ASN A 157 -8.12 2.64 -27.67
CA ASN A 157 -9.19 3.52 -28.15
C ASN A 157 -8.77 4.26 -29.43
N ASP A 158 -8.50 3.49 -30.47
CA ASP A 158 -7.90 3.94 -31.72
C ASP A 158 -8.89 3.86 -32.90
N GLU A 159 -8.36 4.02 -34.12
CA GLU A 159 -9.12 3.89 -35.36
C GLU A 159 -9.75 2.51 -35.57
N LYS A 160 -9.11 1.42 -35.13
CA LYS A 160 -9.68 0.08 -35.27
C LYS A 160 -10.94 -0.04 -34.44
N THR A 161 -10.93 0.51 -33.22
CA THR A 161 -12.12 0.58 -32.36
C THR A 161 -13.23 1.37 -33.05
N ARG A 162 -12.95 2.53 -33.64
CA ARG A 162 -13.96 3.29 -34.40
C ARG A 162 -14.53 2.51 -35.58
N ASN A 163 -13.66 1.92 -36.40
CA ASN A 163 -14.04 1.22 -37.63
C ASN A 163 -14.84 -0.06 -37.36
N SER A 164 -14.76 -0.59 -36.13
CA SER A 164 -15.58 -1.73 -35.70
C SER A 164 -17.03 -1.36 -35.36
N ILE A 165 -17.34 -0.08 -35.16
CA ILE A 165 -18.67 0.39 -34.78
C ILE A 165 -19.50 0.68 -36.04
N ALA A 166 -20.50 -0.16 -36.31
CA ALA A 166 -21.43 0.04 -37.41
C ALA A 166 -22.25 1.34 -37.24
N ASN A 167 -22.49 2.05 -38.34
CA ASN A 167 -23.28 3.29 -38.39
C ASN A 167 -22.82 4.35 -37.38
N LEU A 168 -21.50 4.47 -37.16
CA LEU A 168 -20.93 5.45 -36.24
C LEU A 168 -21.24 6.89 -36.68
N ASP A 169 -21.86 7.67 -35.80
CA ASP A 169 -22.04 9.11 -36.01
C ASP A 169 -20.92 9.88 -35.33
N THR A 170 -20.75 9.71 -34.02
CA THR A 170 -19.70 10.37 -33.24
C THR A 170 -19.15 9.49 -32.13
N ILE A 171 -17.86 9.70 -31.82
CA ILE A 171 -17.15 9.02 -30.75
C ILE A 171 -16.15 9.98 -30.11
N ASN A 172 -16.03 9.88 -28.79
CA ASN A 172 -14.98 10.53 -28.02
C ASN A 172 -13.91 9.48 -27.71
N GLN A 173 -12.64 9.81 -27.93
CA GLN A 173 -11.51 8.92 -27.72
C GLN A 173 -10.44 9.59 -26.86
N TYR A 174 -10.06 8.92 -25.77
CA TYR A 174 -8.89 9.28 -24.98
C TYR A 174 -7.69 8.48 -25.46
N GLN A 175 -6.66 9.20 -25.89
CA GLN A 175 -5.45 8.64 -26.46
C GLN A 175 -4.45 8.24 -25.37
N ASP A 176 -3.26 7.82 -25.80
CA ASP A 176 -2.14 7.51 -24.94
C ASP A 176 -1.88 8.59 -23.87
N MET A 177 -1.42 8.15 -22.71
CA MET A 177 -1.21 9.02 -21.55
C MET A 177 0.21 8.89 -21.02
N MET A 178 0.88 10.04 -20.86
CA MET A 178 2.12 10.14 -20.10
C MET A 178 1.81 10.51 -18.66
N LEU A 179 2.49 9.86 -17.71
CA LEU A 179 2.38 10.20 -16.30
C LEU A 179 3.76 10.28 -15.63
N GLY A 180 3.90 11.20 -14.69
CA GLY A 180 5.13 11.35 -13.92
C GLY A 180 4.86 11.99 -12.58
N GLY A 181 5.66 11.66 -11.57
CA GLY A 181 5.44 12.18 -10.24
C GLY A 181 6.61 12.03 -9.29
N VAL A 182 6.53 12.79 -8.21
CA VAL A 182 7.46 12.76 -7.08
C VAL A 182 6.66 12.62 -5.79
N MET A 183 7.15 11.81 -4.86
CA MET A 183 6.60 11.65 -3.53
C MET A 183 7.71 11.75 -2.49
N VAL A 184 7.44 12.45 -1.39
CA VAL A 184 8.34 12.59 -0.26
C VAL A 184 7.63 12.13 1.01
N GLY A 185 8.31 11.29 1.78
CA GLY A 185 7.89 10.89 3.12
C GLY A 185 8.74 11.59 4.18
N LEU A 186 8.11 12.16 5.20
CA LEU A 186 8.77 12.83 6.32
C LEU A 186 8.42 12.19 7.66
N ASN A 187 9.41 12.07 8.53
CA ASN A 187 9.32 11.67 9.93
C ASN A 187 9.17 12.93 10.79
N ILE A 188 7.96 13.48 10.92
CA ILE A 188 7.70 14.68 11.74
C ILE A 188 7.99 14.41 13.21
N SER A 189 7.61 13.23 13.68
CA SER A 189 8.01 12.69 14.98
C SER A 189 8.07 11.17 14.92
N ASP A 190 8.31 10.52 16.06
CA ASP A 190 8.32 9.06 16.15
C ASP A 190 6.98 8.44 15.79
N ARG A 191 5.89 9.17 16.09
CA ARG A 191 4.51 8.72 15.94
C ARG A 191 3.74 9.49 14.88
N VAL A 192 4.35 10.48 14.22
CA VAL A 192 3.69 11.29 13.19
C VAL A 192 4.49 11.24 11.91
N LYS A 193 3.87 10.75 10.85
CA LYS A 193 4.45 10.67 9.51
C LYS A 193 3.66 11.56 8.56
N LEU A 194 4.37 12.25 7.67
CA LEU A 194 3.77 13.05 6.61
C LEU A 194 4.20 12.47 5.25
N LYS A 195 3.27 12.42 4.30
CA LYS A 195 3.56 12.09 2.90
C LYS A 195 3.01 13.21 2.03
N ALA A 196 3.81 13.69 1.09
CA ALA A 196 3.39 14.63 0.07
C ALA A 196 3.74 14.07 -1.29
N ALA A 197 2.84 14.21 -2.27
CA ALA A 197 3.07 13.79 -3.63
C ALA A 197 2.58 14.83 -4.63
N TYR A 198 3.29 14.91 -5.74
CA TYR A 198 2.87 15.65 -6.92
C TYR A 198 2.92 14.71 -8.12
N ASN A 199 1.83 14.64 -8.87
CA ASN A 199 1.72 13.87 -10.10
C ASN A 199 1.23 14.78 -11.24
N LEU A 200 1.75 14.52 -12.44
CA LEU A 200 1.33 15.15 -13.68
C LEU A 200 0.90 14.05 -14.66
N PHE A 201 -0.29 14.22 -15.23
CA PHE A 201 -0.83 13.36 -16.28
C PHE A 201 -1.10 14.18 -17.53
N ASN A 202 -0.72 13.68 -18.69
CA ASN A 202 -0.97 14.32 -19.97
C ASN A 202 -1.55 13.30 -20.95
N THR A 203 -2.69 13.63 -21.54
CA THR A 203 -3.35 12.82 -22.59
C THR A 203 -3.98 13.73 -23.64
N ARG A 204 -4.34 13.16 -24.78
CA ARG A 204 -5.14 13.86 -25.80
C ARG A 204 -6.54 13.30 -25.81
N PHE A 205 -7.49 14.20 -26.02
CA PHE A 205 -8.88 13.88 -26.23
C PHE A 205 -9.26 14.26 -27.65
N GLU A 206 -9.78 13.29 -28.39
CA GLU A 206 -10.18 13.46 -29.77
C GLU A 206 -11.67 13.14 -29.92
N ARG A 207 -12.40 14.00 -30.62
CA ARG A 207 -13.77 13.70 -31.07
C ARG A 207 -13.79 13.48 -32.56
N PHE A 208 -14.30 12.33 -32.97
CA PHE A 208 -14.54 12.01 -34.36
C PHE A 208 -16.02 12.07 -34.69
N ALA A 209 -16.33 12.48 -35.91
CA ALA A 209 -17.60 12.16 -36.56
C ALA A 209 -17.32 11.26 -37.76
N ARG A 210 -17.78 10.00 -37.70
CA ARG A 210 -17.30 8.92 -38.56
C ARG A 210 -15.76 8.86 -38.51
N ASP A 211 -15.08 8.99 -39.65
CA ASP A 211 -13.60 8.99 -39.73
C ASP A 211 -12.98 10.38 -39.71
N ARG A 212 -13.78 11.41 -39.46
CA ARG A 212 -13.31 12.79 -39.50
C ARG A 212 -13.09 13.33 -38.09
N LEU A 213 -11.86 13.71 -37.80
CA LEU A 213 -11.51 14.45 -36.58
C LEU A 213 -12.24 15.81 -36.57
N GLN A 214 -13.03 16.03 -35.53
CA GLN A 214 -13.77 17.28 -35.30
C GLN A 214 -13.10 18.14 -34.23
N HIS A 215 -12.59 17.50 -33.17
CA HIS A 215 -12.07 18.19 -31.99
C HIS A 215 -10.83 17.49 -31.47
N ASP A 216 -9.84 18.26 -31.02
CA ASP A 216 -8.60 17.78 -30.41
C ASP A 216 -8.24 18.70 -29.25
N ASP A 217 -8.26 18.13 -28.04
CA ASP A 217 -7.89 18.78 -26.80
C ASP A 217 -6.63 18.13 -26.21
N LEU A 218 -5.68 18.96 -25.78
CA LEU A 218 -4.63 18.50 -24.88
C LEU A 218 -5.14 18.65 -23.44
N LEU A 219 -5.16 17.54 -22.71
CA LEU A 219 -5.57 17.48 -21.31
C LEU A 219 -4.35 17.28 -20.42
N SER A 220 -4.16 18.18 -19.46
CA SER A 220 -3.12 18.10 -18.42
C SER A 220 -3.78 18.09 -17.05
N GLN A 221 -3.42 17.14 -16.20
CA GLN A 221 -3.88 17.09 -14.82
C GLN A 221 -2.68 17.23 -13.88
N HIS A 222 -2.71 18.28 -13.06
CA HIS A 222 -1.80 18.49 -11.95
C HIS A 222 -2.47 18.01 -10.66
N GLN A 223 -1.85 17.05 -9.98
CA GLN A 223 -2.40 16.48 -8.76
C GLN A 223 -1.40 16.65 -7.62
N PHE A 224 -1.83 17.30 -6.56
CA PHE A 224 -1.07 17.40 -5.31
C PHE A 224 -1.81 16.67 -4.21
N ASN A 225 -1.14 15.75 -3.52
CA ASN A 225 -1.69 15.01 -2.39
C ASN A 225 -0.85 15.20 -1.13
N LEU A 226 -1.54 15.27 0.00
CA LEU A 226 -0.93 15.36 1.32
C LEU A 226 -1.60 14.36 2.25
N GLY A 227 -0.82 13.66 3.06
CA GLY A 227 -1.33 12.72 4.04
C GLY A 227 -0.55 12.76 5.33
N MET A 228 -1.25 12.82 6.46
CA MET A 228 -0.67 12.72 7.79
C MET A 228 -1.19 11.49 8.51
N GLU A 229 -0.28 10.73 9.12
CA GLU A 229 -0.58 9.50 9.83
C GLU A 229 -0.03 9.56 11.26
N PHE A 230 -0.88 9.18 12.21
CA PHE A 230 -0.64 9.16 13.64
C PHE A 230 -0.62 7.72 14.13
N TYR A 231 0.47 7.34 14.82
CA TYR A 231 0.66 6.03 15.41
C TYR A 231 0.39 6.09 16.91
N LEU A 232 -0.78 5.63 17.30
CA LEU A 232 -1.31 5.71 18.65
C LEU A 232 -0.78 4.55 19.51
N GLU A 233 -1.15 4.55 20.79
CA GLU A 233 -0.93 3.40 21.66
C GLU A 233 -1.86 2.24 21.30
N ASN A 234 -1.60 1.06 21.86
CA ASN A 234 -2.40 -0.15 21.65
C ASN A 234 -2.57 -0.52 20.16
N ASP A 235 -1.54 -0.27 19.37
CA ASP A 235 -1.42 -0.71 17.97
C ASP A 235 -2.45 -0.10 17.02
N PHE A 236 -3.04 1.03 17.39
CA PHE A 236 -3.89 1.82 16.49
C PHE A 236 -3.05 2.79 15.66
N SER A 237 -3.46 3.00 14.41
CA SER A 237 -3.05 4.18 13.67
C SER A 237 -4.24 4.81 12.97
N ALA A 238 -4.21 6.14 12.87
CA ALA A 238 -5.25 6.92 12.22
C ALA A 238 -4.59 8.01 11.39
N GLY A 239 -5.33 8.55 10.45
CA GLY A 239 -4.80 9.66 9.66
C GLY A 239 -5.84 10.30 8.80
N PHE A 240 -5.40 11.38 8.16
CA PHE A 240 -6.17 12.06 7.14
C PHE A 240 -5.29 12.28 5.92
N THR A 241 -5.91 12.19 4.75
CA THR A 241 -5.28 12.48 3.48
C THR A 241 -6.19 13.38 2.66
N GLY A 242 -5.60 14.14 1.76
CA GLY A 242 -6.33 15.04 0.89
C GLY A 242 -5.62 15.20 -0.44
N GLY A 243 -6.36 15.70 -1.42
CA GLY A 243 -5.85 15.96 -2.75
C GLY A 243 -6.45 17.21 -3.35
N PHE A 244 -5.64 17.92 -4.12
CA PHE A 244 -6.02 19.04 -4.97
C PHE A 244 -5.67 18.69 -6.42
N TYR A 245 -6.62 18.89 -7.33
CA TYR A 245 -6.51 18.48 -8.71
C TYR A 245 -6.85 19.67 -9.60
N ALA A 246 -5.91 20.07 -10.47
CA ALA A 246 -6.13 21.09 -11.48
C ALA A 246 -6.10 20.44 -12.86
N ILE A 247 -7.25 20.39 -13.52
CA ILE A 247 -7.44 19.78 -14.83
C ILE A 247 -7.51 20.90 -15.86
N GLU A 248 -6.44 21.02 -16.64
CA GLU A 248 -6.34 21.97 -17.74
C GLU A 248 -6.80 21.32 -19.04
N LYS A 249 -7.70 22.01 -19.74
CA LYS A 249 -8.13 21.66 -21.09
C LYS A 249 -7.64 22.74 -22.03
N ASN A 250 -6.85 22.34 -23.02
CA ASN A 250 -6.36 23.24 -24.06
C ASN A 250 -6.90 22.79 -25.42
N ASN A 251 -7.93 23.49 -25.86
CA ASN A 251 -8.60 23.26 -27.13
C ASN A 251 -7.84 23.96 -28.26
N LYS A 252 -7.43 23.19 -29.27
CA LYS A 252 -6.79 23.72 -30.47
C LYS A 252 -7.81 23.91 -31.59
N SER A 253 -7.69 25.04 -32.27
CA SER A 253 -8.55 25.38 -33.41
C SER A 253 -8.49 24.32 -34.50
N THR A 254 -9.61 23.65 -34.77
CA THR A 254 -9.80 22.80 -35.94
C THR A 254 -10.61 23.53 -37.00
N ALA A 255 -10.12 23.53 -38.24
CA ALA A 255 -10.86 24.12 -39.36
C ALA A 255 -11.98 23.17 -39.80
N GLN A 256 -13.24 23.59 -39.68
CA GLN A 256 -14.34 22.85 -40.28
C GLN A 256 -14.37 23.11 -41.81
N LEU A 257 -13.99 22.10 -42.60
CA LEU A 257 -14.36 22.01 -44.02
C LEU A 257 -15.86 21.74 -44.13
N TRP A 258 -16.63 22.70 -44.62
CA TRP A 258 -18.05 22.56 -44.93
C TRP A 258 -18.20 22.24 -46.43
N ASN A 259 -18.57 21.00 -46.77
CA ASN A 259 -18.78 20.54 -48.16
C ASN A 259 -20.15 20.96 -48.71
N GLY A 260 -20.56 22.21 -48.46
CA GLY A 260 -21.82 22.78 -48.94
C GLY A 260 -21.70 24.19 -49.53
N ALA A 261 -20.55 24.86 -49.39
CA ALA A 261 -20.38 26.23 -49.88
C ALA A 261 -19.93 26.19 -51.33
N VAL A 262 -20.90 26.09 -52.24
CA VAL A 262 -20.74 26.65 -53.59
C VAL A 262 -20.62 28.17 -53.42
N GLY A 263 -19.38 28.65 -53.25
CA GLY A 263 -19.06 30.07 -53.15
C GLY A 263 -18.42 30.47 -51.83
N GLY A 264 -17.11 30.74 -51.86
CA GLY A 264 -16.40 31.80 -51.13
C GLY A 264 -16.65 32.07 -49.63
N GLY A 265 -17.33 31.20 -48.89
CA GLY A 265 -17.67 31.41 -47.47
C GLY A 265 -16.49 31.10 -46.56
N ARG A 266 -16.17 32.03 -45.64
CA ARG A 266 -15.15 31.87 -44.61
C ARG A 266 -15.34 30.55 -43.87
N LYS A 267 -14.27 29.74 -43.77
CA LYS A 267 -14.23 28.54 -42.93
C LYS A 267 -14.50 28.97 -41.48
N PRO A 268 -15.56 28.49 -40.80
CA PRO A 268 -15.71 28.72 -39.39
C PRO A 268 -14.56 28.00 -38.66
N THR A 269 -13.62 28.78 -38.13
CA THR A 269 -12.58 28.31 -37.23
C THR A 269 -13.09 28.43 -35.80
N ILE A 270 -13.09 27.32 -35.06
CA ILE A 270 -13.34 27.35 -33.62
C ILE A 270 -12.10 27.99 -32.98
N PRO A 271 -12.20 29.12 -32.25
CA PRO A 271 -11.03 29.72 -31.62
C PRO A 271 -10.45 28.79 -30.55
N SER A 272 -9.13 28.79 -30.41
CA SER A 272 -8.46 28.06 -29.32
C SER A 272 -8.88 28.61 -27.96
N SER A 273 -9.09 27.75 -26.99
CA SER A 273 -9.47 28.13 -25.62
C SER A 273 -8.74 27.30 -24.59
N ARG A 274 -8.39 27.93 -23.46
CA ARG A 274 -7.86 27.23 -22.29
C ARG A 274 -8.82 27.39 -21.13
N SER A 275 -9.16 26.30 -20.46
CA SER A 275 -9.95 26.30 -19.24
C SER A 275 -9.31 25.40 -18.19
N THR A 276 -9.43 25.76 -16.92
CA THR A 276 -8.93 24.96 -15.81
C THR A 276 -10.05 24.69 -14.83
N ASN A 277 -10.28 23.42 -14.52
CA ASN A 277 -11.19 22.97 -13.48
C ASN A 277 -10.39 22.56 -12.24
N TYR A 278 -10.94 22.84 -11.06
CA TYR A 278 -10.33 22.50 -9.78
C TYR A 278 -11.23 21.54 -9.02
N HIS A 279 -10.62 20.51 -8.44
CA HIS A 279 -11.29 19.53 -7.61
C HIS A 279 -10.50 19.27 -6.34
N LEU A 280 -11.19 18.77 -5.32
CA LEU A 280 -10.70 18.44 -4.00
C LEU A 280 -11.16 17.06 -3.57
N SER A 281 -10.32 16.41 -2.77
CA SER A 281 -10.67 15.19 -2.07
C SER A 281 -10.15 15.22 -0.64
N ALA A 282 -10.86 14.57 0.26
CA ALA A 282 -10.47 14.35 1.64
C ALA A 282 -10.80 12.92 2.05
N LEU A 283 -9.96 12.30 2.86
CA LEU A 283 -10.14 10.95 3.37
C LEU A 283 -9.64 10.87 4.80
N ILE A 284 -10.36 10.15 5.64
CA ILE A 284 -9.93 9.75 6.98
C ILE A 284 -9.86 8.23 7.07
N PHE A 285 -8.94 7.71 7.85
CA PHE A 285 -8.81 6.27 8.08
C PHE A 285 -8.44 5.96 9.53
N LEU A 286 -8.81 4.75 9.94
CA LEU A 286 -8.42 4.12 11.20
C LEU A 286 -8.08 2.66 10.92
N ASN A 287 -6.94 2.21 11.43
CA ASN A 287 -6.57 0.80 11.41
C ASN A 287 -6.02 0.35 12.76
N LYS A 288 -6.00 -0.98 12.94
CA LYS A 288 -5.41 -1.62 14.11
C LYS A 288 -4.50 -2.75 13.68
N GLN A 289 -3.27 -2.75 14.16
CA GLN A 289 -2.33 -3.84 13.95
C GLN A 289 -2.62 -4.98 14.93
N PHE A 290 -2.96 -6.15 14.40
CA PHE A 290 -2.94 -7.41 15.13
C PHE A 290 -1.71 -8.22 14.71
N THR A 291 -1.51 -9.40 15.32
CA THR A 291 -0.33 -10.23 15.07
C THR A 291 -0.18 -10.60 13.58
N HIS A 292 -1.24 -10.99 12.88
CA HIS A 292 -1.15 -11.45 11.49
C HIS A 292 -2.02 -10.65 10.53
N VAL A 293 -2.77 -9.67 11.02
CA VAL A 293 -3.74 -8.92 10.23
C VAL A 293 -3.81 -7.45 10.62
N VAL A 294 -4.18 -6.60 9.67
CA VAL A 294 -4.38 -5.15 9.86
C VAL A 294 -5.68 -4.76 9.15
N PRO A 295 -6.84 -4.81 9.85
CA PRO A 295 -8.06 -4.21 9.34
C PRO A 295 -7.96 -2.68 9.34
N GLU A 296 -8.52 -2.07 8.31
CA GLU A 296 -8.66 -0.64 8.11
C GLU A 296 -10.09 -0.32 7.68
N ILE A 297 -10.64 0.75 8.26
CA ILE A 297 -11.84 1.43 7.78
C ILE A 297 -11.45 2.83 7.33
N SER A 298 -12.03 3.27 6.20
CA SER A 298 -11.78 4.60 5.66
C SER A 298 -13.02 5.19 5.03
N PHE A 299 -13.12 6.52 5.12
CA PHE A 299 -14.20 7.31 4.56
C PHE A 299 -13.59 8.44 3.74
N ALA A 300 -14.09 8.66 2.53
CA ALA A 300 -13.61 9.70 1.65
C ALA A 300 -14.76 10.54 1.10
N TYR A 301 -14.44 11.79 0.78
CA TYR A 301 -15.28 12.75 0.11
C TYR A 301 -14.52 13.37 -1.05
N SER A 302 -15.21 13.65 -2.15
CA SER A 302 -14.69 14.43 -3.29
C SER A 302 -15.78 15.21 -4.02
N ASP A 303 -15.35 16.19 -4.81
CA ASP A 303 -16.18 17.00 -5.70
C ASP A 303 -15.87 16.76 -7.20
N PHE A 304 -15.37 15.56 -7.52
CA PHE A 304 -14.98 15.18 -8.89
C PHE A 304 -16.14 15.28 -9.86
N ALA A 305 -15.82 15.66 -11.11
CA ALA A 305 -16.79 15.77 -12.20
C ALA A 305 -18.07 16.54 -11.85
N PHE A 306 -17.92 17.62 -11.06
CA PHE A 306 -18.98 18.53 -10.60
C PHE A 306 -20.09 17.86 -9.76
N SER A 307 -19.78 16.73 -9.14
CA SER A 307 -20.68 15.97 -8.28
C SER A 307 -20.05 15.71 -6.92
N HIS A 308 -20.87 15.63 -5.89
CA HIS A 308 -20.41 15.26 -4.55
C HIS A 308 -20.41 13.74 -4.41
N GLN A 309 -19.25 13.18 -4.10
CA GLN A 309 -19.11 11.75 -3.89
C GLN A 309 -18.71 11.44 -2.45
N PHE A 310 -19.35 10.43 -1.88
CA PHE A 310 -18.97 9.83 -0.60
C PHE A 310 -18.56 8.37 -0.80
N GLN A 311 -17.40 8.00 -0.27
CA GLN A 311 -16.85 6.65 -0.38
C GLN A 311 -16.63 6.07 1.02
N SER A 312 -17.05 4.82 1.22
CA SER A 312 -16.67 4.01 2.38
C SER A 312 -15.87 2.80 1.91
N LYS A 313 -14.74 2.51 2.55
CA LYS A 313 -13.89 1.36 2.21
C LYS A 313 -13.48 0.60 3.46
N LEU A 314 -13.62 -0.73 3.39
CA LEU A 314 -13.03 -1.68 4.33
C LEU A 314 -11.85 -2.36 3.64
N GLN A 315 -10.76 -2.53 4.37
CA GLN A 315 -9.55 -3.17 3.88
C GLN A 315 -8.96 -4.08 4.95
N LEU A 316 -8.41 -5.21 4.54
CA LEU A 316 -7.72 -6.16 5.40
C LEU A 316 -6.37 -6.50 4.78
N VAL A 317 -5.30 -6.12 5.46
CA VAL A 317 -3.96 -6.64 5.17
C VAL A 317 -3.74 -7.89 6.01
N TYR A 318 -3.16 -8.94 5.43
CA TYR A 318 -2.86 -10.17 6.16
C TYR A 318 -1.48 -10.73 5.81
N TYR A 319 -0.81 -11.29 6.81
CA TYR A 319 0.55 -11.84 6.74
C TYR A 319 0.53 -13.31 7.19
N PRO A 320 0.16 -14.27 6.33
CA PRO A 320 -0.05 -15.67 6.74
C PRO A 320 1.18 -16.33 7.35
N LEU A 321 2.37 -15.91 6.91
CA LEU A 321 3.65 -16.42 7.43
C LEU A 321 4.18 -15.61 8.63
N GLY A 322 3.46 -14.56 9.06
CA GLY A 322 3.92 -13.64 10.11
C GLY A 322 5.16 -12.82 9.71
N ASN A 323 5.39 -12.64 8.42
CA ASN A 323 6.51 -11.89 7.85
C ASN A 323 6.12 -11.30 6.49
N LEU A 324 7.01 -10.50 5.90
CA LEU A 324 6.80 -9.83 4.61
C LEU A 324 7.10 -10.71 3.38
N ASN A 325 7.38 -12.01 3.55
CA ASN A 325 7.67 -12.89 2.41
C ASN A 325 6.41 -13.29 1.65
N PHE A 326 5.24 -13.24 2.30
CA PHE A 326 3.95 -13.45 1.68
C PHE A 326 2.89 -12.62 2.42
N TYR A 327 2.19 -11.78 1.70
CA TYR A 327 1.10 -10.97 2.22
C TYR A 327 -0.01 -10.81 1.20
N GLY A 328 -1.19 -10.48 1.67
CA GLY A 328 -2.29 -10.10 0.82
C GLY A 328 -3.06 -8.91 1.38
N ILE A 329 -3.75 -8.22 0.48
CA ILE A 329 -4.59 -7.07 0.78
C ILE A 329 -5.93 -7.33 0.09
N THR A 330 -7.00 -7.38 0.87
CA THR A 330 -8.37 -7.48 0.35
C THR A 330 -9.10 -6.21 0.72
N SER A 331 -9.84 -5.62 -0.22
CA SER A 331 -10.66 -4.45 0.07
C SER A 331 -11.99 -4.48 -0.67
N GLY A 332 -12.98 -3.83 -0.05
CA GLY A 332 -14.28 -3.55 -0.63
C GLY A 332 -14.63 -2.10 -0.41
N ALA A 333 -15.10 -1.41 -1.45
CA ALA A 333 -15.53 -0.02 -1.38
C ALA A 333 -16.94 0.15 -1.93
N ILE A 334 -17.68 1.08 -1.34
CA ILE A 334 -18.97 1.55 -1.82
C ILE A 334 -18.86 3.05 -2.04
N LEU A 335 -19.25 3.50 -3.23
CA LEU A 335 -19.27 4.90 -3.62
C LEU A 335 -20.72 5.31 -3.84
N LEU A 336 -21.08 6.46 -3.29
CA LEU A 336 -22.38 7.11 -3.44
C LEU A 336 -22.12 8.47 -4.10
N ASP A 337 -22.73 8.68 -5.25
CA ASP A 337 -22.60 9.91 -6.02
C ASP A 337 -23.93 10.67 -5.98
N SER A 338 -23.87 12.00 -5.87
CA SER A 338 -25.06 12.86 -5.91
C SER A 338 -25.71 12.94 -7.29
N ASP A 339 -24.99 12.60 -8.36
CA ASP A 339 -25.53 12.47 -9.71
C ASP A 339 -26.33 11.17 -9.84
N GLU A 340 -27.66 11.30 -9.94
CA GLU A 340 -28.59 10.17 -10.04
C GLU A 340 -28.26 9.22 -11.21
N ASN A 341 -27.60 9.71 -12.27
CA ASN A 341 -27.22 8.89 -13.42
C ASN A 341 -26.03 7.97 -13.13
N ARG A 342 -25.24 8.24 -12.09
CA ARG A 342 -24.04 7.48 -11.73
C ARG A 342 -24.30 6.44 -10.64
N GLY A 343 -25.32 6.69 -9.81
CA GLY A 343 -25.84 5.74 -8.83
C GLY A 343 -24.81 5.23 -7.83
N LYS A 344 -25.13 4.08 -7.20
CA LYS A 344 -24.25 3.39 -6.25
C LYS A 344 -23.24 2.51 -6.99
N GLN A 345 -21.97 2.66 -6.67
CA GLN A 345 -20.89 1.82 -7.22
C GLN A 345 -20.27 0.96 -6.14
N THR A 346 -19.84 -0.23 -6.52
CA THR A 346 -19.15 -1.18 -5.63
C THR A 346 -17.88 -1.64 -6.30
N ILE A 347 -16.78 -1.63 -5.54
CA ILE A 347 -15.47 -2.04 -6.02
C ILE A 347 -14.93 -3.10 -5.06
N PHE A 348 -14.36 -4.15 -5.63
CA PHE A 348 -13.62 -5.17 -4.90
C PHE A 348 -12.21 -5.26 -5.43
N SER A 349 -11.22 -5.29 -4.54
CA SER A 349 -9.82 -5.42 -4.92
C SER A 349 -9.12 -6.50 -4.11
N GLN A 350 -8.25 -7.25 -4.79
CA GLN A 350 -7.36 -8.23 -4.19
C GLN A 350 -5.95 -8.00 -4.69
N SER A 351 -5.00 -7.85 -3.77
CA SER A 351 -3.58 -7.81 -4.05
C SER A 351 -2.85 -8.89 -3.26
N VAL A 352 -1.81 -9.48 -3.85
CA VAL A 352 -0.95 -10.49 -3.25
C VAL A 352 0.50 -10.17 -3.58
N GLY A 353 1.33 -10.10 -2.53
CA GLY A 353 2.76 -9.90 -2.64
C GLY A 353 3.52 -11.13 -2.19
N VAL A 354 4.51 -11.54 -2.98
CA VAL A 354 5.39 -12.66 -2.68
C VAL A 354 6.84 -12.29 -2.89
N LYS A 355 7.68 -12.67 -1.92
CA LYS A 355 9.12 -12.62 -2.07
C LYS A 355 9.55 -13.74 -3.00
N LEU A 356 10.23 -13.38 -4.08
CA LEU A 356 10.81 -14.34 -5.02
C LEU A 356 12.14 -14.86 -4.46
N VAL A 357 13.25 -14.27 -4.90
CA VAL A 357 14.61 -14.64 -4.50
C VAL A 357 15.38 -13.42 -4.01
N GLY A 358 16.21 -13.60 -2.97
CA GLY A 358 17.08 -12.55 -2.46
C GLY A 358 16.31 -11.30 -2.03
N SER A 359 16.46 -10.22 -2.81
CA SER A 359 15.83 -8.92 -2.57
C SER A 359 14.73 -8.57 -3.59
N MET A 360 14.17 -9.58 -4.27
CA MET A 360 13.13 -9.40 -5.30
C MET A 360 11.74 -9.76 -4.78
N TRP A 361 10.77 -8.88 -5.04
CA TRP A 361 9.35 -9.07 -4.74
C TRP A 361 8.50 -8.95 -6.00
N LEU A 362 7.45 -9.76 -6.05
CA LEU A 362 6.42 -9.71 -7.07
C LEU A 362 5.08 -9.42 -6.40
N ASP A 363 4.40 -8.38 -6.87
CA ASP A 363 3.07 -7.98 -6.42
C ASP A 363 2.09 -8.12 -7.58
N GLY A 364 1.06 -8.93 -7.40
CA GLY A 364 -0.07 -9.05 -8.33
C GLY A 364 -1.33 -8.45 -7.73
N ALA A 365 -2.06 -7.65 -8.50
CA ALA A 365 -3.30 -7.04 -8.07
C ALA A 365 -4.41 -7.19 -9.12
N VAL A 366 -5.64 -7.34 -8.65
CA VAL A 366 -6.87 -7.31 -9.45
C VAL A 366 -7.89 -6.43 -8.75
N SER A 367 -8.61 -5.60 -9.50
CA SER A 367 -9.72 -4.79 -9.01
C SER A 367 -10.88 -4.82 -9.99
N VAL A 368 -12.08 -5.05 -9.49
CA VAL A 368 -13.30 -5.22 -10.30
C VAL A 368 -14.39 -4.29 -9.77
N GLY A 369 -15.07 -3.62 -10.68
CA GLY A 369 -16.13 -2.67 -10.37
C GLY A 369 -15.99 -1.38 -11.16
N ASN A 370 -16.95 -0.47 -11.01
CA ASN A 370 -16.87 0.83 -11.63
C ASN A 370 -15.94 1.73 -10.79
N HIS A 371 -14.75 2.06 -11.30
CA HIS A 371 -13.77 2.90 -10.62
C HIS A 371 -13.93 4.39 -10.96
N LEU A 372 -15.04 4.81 -11.55
CA LEU A 372 -15.30 6.22 -11.83
C LEU A 372 -15.21 7.05 -10.55
N ASN A 373 -14.31 8.04 -10.54
CA ASN A 373 -14.04 8.94 -9.42
C ASN A 373 -13.52 8.24 -8.15
N TYR A 374 -13.06 6.99 -8.26
CA TYR A 374 -12.64 6.18 -7.13
C TYR A 374 -11.34 6.68 -6.50
N ILE A 375 -11.34 6.78 -5.16
CA ILE A 375 -10.16 7.17 -4.37
C ILE A 375 -9.54 5.92 -3.74
N THR A 376 -8.28 5.63 -4.07
CA THR A 376 -7.51 4.55 -3.46
C THR A 376 -6.13 5.01 -2.98
N ASP A 377 -5.38 4.11 -2.33
CA ASP A 377 -4.08 4.38 -1.74
C ASP A 377 -4.06 5.61 -0.83
N ARG A 378 -5.12 5.78 -0.03
CA ARG A 378 -5.33 6.92 0.88
C ARG A 378 -5.15 8.26 0.14
N SER A 379 -5.92 8.47 -0.93
CA SER A 379 -5.91 9.66 -1.80
C SER A 379 -4.70 9.84 -2.71
N PHE A 380 -3.67 9.00 -2.65
CA PHE A 380 -2.50 9.14 -3.54
C PHE A 380 -2.74 8.58 -4.95
N VAL A 381 -3.79 7.79 -5.14
CA VAL A 381 -4.26 7.33 -6.45
C VAL A 381 -5.75 7.62 -6.56
N VAL A 382 -6.12 8.32 -7.62
CA VAL A 382 -7.51 8.70 -7.90
C VAL A 382 -7.82 8.41 -9.35
N TYR A 383 -8.96 7.76 -9.57
CA TYR A 383 -9.49 7.45 -10.89
C TYR A 383 -10.55 8.48 -11.30
N ASP A 384 -10.15 9.75 -11.37
CA ASP A 384 -10.99 10.84 -11.90
C ASP A 384 -10.91 10.80 -13.43
N THR A 385 -11.69 9.89 -14.01
CA THR A 385 -11.60 9.59 -15.44
C THR A 385 -12.95 9.67 -16.10
N TYR A 386 -13.01 10.27 -17.29
CA TYR A 386 -14.25 10.35 -18.07
C TYR A 386 -14.83 8.97 -18.40
N ASP A 387 -14.02 8.10 -19.00
CA ASP A 387 -14.42 6.72 -19.29
C ASP A 387 -14.11 5.85 -18.05
N PRO A 388 -15.13 5.23 -17.42
CA PRO A 388 -14.93 4.42 -16.23
C PRO A 388 -14.00 3.25 -16.51
N VAL A 389 -13.07 3.01 -15.59
CA VAL A 389 -12.30 1.77 -15.53
C VAL A 389 -13.16 0.71 -14.85
N THR A 390 -13.49 -0.35 -15.55
CA THR A 390 -14.38 -1.43 -15.07
C THR A 390 -13.61 -2.62 -14.49
N PHE A 391 -12.35 -2.76 -14.90
CA PHE A 391 -11.44 -3.79 -14.42
C PHE A 391 -9.99 -3.29 -14.45
N ILE A 392 -9.20 -3.69 -13.46
CA ILE A 392 -7.76 -3.45 -13.37
C ILE A 392 -7.08 -4.76 -13.04
N SER A 393 -6.01 -5.10 -13.75
CA SER A 393 -5.03 -6.11 -13.33
C SER A 393 -3.62 -5.53 -13.44
N SER A 394 -2.82 -5.73 -12.40
CA SER A 394 -1.47 -5.18 -12.33
C SER A 394 -0.48 -6.22 -11.83
N LEU A 395 0.75 -6.13 -12.37
CA LEU A 395 1.90 -6.89 -11.92
C LEU A 395 3.06 -5.93 -11.69
N SER A 396 3.67 -5.98 -10.52
CA SER A 396 4.80 -5.13 -10.15
C SER A 396 5.97 -5.98 -9.68
N LEU A 397 7.14 -5.78 -10.28
CA LEU A 397 8.40 -6.37 -9.85
C LEU A 397 9.21 -5.30 -9.14
N SER A 398 9.59 -5.56 -7.88
CA SER A 398 10.40 -4.66 -7.06
C SER A 398 11.72 -5.31 -6.67
N TYR A 399 12.81 -4.56 -6.80
CA TYR A 399 14.15 -4.96 -6.35
C TYR A 399 14.67 -4.00 -5.30
N TYR A 400 14.99 -4.53 -4.12
CA TYR A 400 15.51 -3.77 -2.99
C TYR A 400 17.05 -3.85 -2.94
N PHE A 401 17.71 -2.72 -3.14
CA PHE A 401 19.16 -2.62 -3.12
C PHE A 401 19.63 -1.52 -2.16
N LYS A 402 20.18 -1.92 -1.01
CA LYS A 402 20.62 -1.01 0.05
C LYS A 402 19.48 -0.04 0.43
N LYS A 403 19.68 1.26 0.22
CA LYS A 403 18.72 2.33 0.48
C LYS A 403 17.75 2.57 -0.69
N MET A 404 17.95 1.91 -1.83
CA MET A 404 17.16 2.13 -3.05
C MET A 404 16.19 0.98 -3.30
N THR A 405 15.03 1.30 -3.86
CA THR A 405 14.07 0.35 -4.41
C THR A 405 13.80 0.73 -5.85
N LEU A 406 13.93 -0.23 -6.77
CA LEU A 406 13.54 -0.08 -8.16
C LEU A 406 12.29 -0.92 -8.39
N SER A 407 11.28 -0.35 -9.03
CA SER A 407 10.03 -1.04 -9.32
C SER A 407 9.63 -0.84 -10.78
N ALA A 408 9.20 -1.91 -11.42
CA ALA A 408 8.57 -1.87 -12.73
C ALA A 408 7.18 -2.47 -12.63
N THR A 409 6.16 -1.72 -13.03
CA THR A 409 4.76 -2.10 -12.95
C THR A 409 4.16 -2.12 -14.34
N TYR A 410 3.47 -3.22 -14.67
CA TYR A 410 2.59 -3.31 -15.81
C TYR A 410 1.15 -3.38 -15.32
N SER A 411 0.27 -2.57 -15.89
CA SER A 411 -1.17 -2.62 -15.60
C SER A 411 -1.96 -2.72 -16.88
N TRP A 412 -2.90 -3.67 -16.91
CA TRP A 412 -3.94 -3.77 -17.90
C TRP A 412 -5.25 -3.28 -17.32
N THR A 413 -5.95 -2.40 -18.02
CA THR A 413 -7.26 -1.91 -17.60
C THR A 413 -8.29 -2.01 -18.71
N GLU A 414 -9.50 -2.45 -18.37
CA GLU A 414 -10.65 -2.42 -19.27
C GLU A 414 -11.48 -1.17 -18.98
N ARG A 415 -11.78 -0.40 -20.02
CA ARG A 415 -12.55 0.85 -19.93
C ARG A 415 -13.80 0.77 -20.77
N GLU A 416 -14.82 1.51 -20.36
CA GLU A 416 -16.07 1.66 -21.12
C GLU A 416 -16.17 3.08 -21.65
N GLY A 417 -16.22 3.23 -22.97
CA GLY A 417 -16.46 4.49 -23.66
C GLY A 417 -17.85 4.55 -24.28
N TRP A 418 -18.17 5.70 -24.87
CA TRP A 418 -19.50 5.95 -25.47
C TRP A 418 -19.42 6.52 -26.88
N ALA A 419 -20.36 6.09 -27.71
CA ALA A 419 -20.53 6.55 -29.09
C ALA A 419 -22.02 6.77 -29.42
N PHE A 420 -22.28 7.69 -30.34
CA PHE A 420 -23.60 7.83 -30.98
C PHE A 420 -23.60 7.10 -32.32
N THR A 421 -24.70 6.42 -32.58
CA THR A 421 -24.93 5.59 -33.77
C THR A 421 -26.33 5.81 -34.32
N ASP A 422 -26.54 5.37 -35.56
CA ASP A 422 -27.85 5.36 -36.23
C ASP A 422 -28.51 6.76 -36.27
N TYR A 423 -27.79 7.76 -36.81
CA TYR A 423 -28.24 9.16 -36.92
C TYR A 423 -28.55 9.82 -35.57
N TYR A 424 -27.68 9.62 -34.58
CA TYR A 424 -27.81 10.12 -33.21
C TYR A 424 -29.02 9.59 -32.43
N THR A 425 -29.68 8.54 -32.92
CA THR A 425 -30.85 7.95 -32.26
C THR A 425 -30.46 6.88 -31.23
N ARG A 426 -29.25 6.31 -31.34
CA ARG A 426 -28.79 5.23 -30.46
C ARG A 426 -27.49 5.58 -29.76
N PHE A 427 -27.50 5.46 -28.43
CA PHE A 427 -26.32 5.53 -27.58
C PHE A 427 -25.71 4.14 -27.42
N LEU A 428 -24.43 3.99 -27.78
CA LEU A 428 -23.70 2.73 -27.72
C LEU A 428 -22.56 2.82 -26.70
N LYS A 429 -22.51 1.85 -25.80
CA LYS A 429 -21.35 1.59 -24.93
C LYS A 429 -20.40 0.63 -25.64
N TYR A 430 -19.12 0.98 -25.70
CA TYR A 430 -18.07 0.10 -26.23
C TYR A 430 -16.95 -0.05 -25.20
N LYS A 431 -16.17 -1.12 -25.34
CA LYS A 431 -15.05 -1.41 -24.45
C LYS A 431 -13.74 -1.28 -25.20
N TYR A 432 -12.71 -0.82 -24.50
CA TYR A 432 -11.33 -0.79 -24.99
C TYR A 432 -10.38 -1.01 -23.83
N ASN A 433 -9.15 -1.38 -24.14
CA ASN A 433 -8.15 -1.65 -23.11
C ASN A 433 -7.04 -0.61 -23.11
N ASN A 434 -6.46 -0.41 -21.93
CA ASN A 434 -5.26 0.37 -21.76
C ASN A 434 -4.14 -0.48 -21.15
N HIS A 435 -2.91 -0.21 -21.57
CA HIS A 435 -1.70 -0.87 -21.11
C HIS A 435 -0.74 0.17 -20.53
N LEU A 436 -0.56 0.17 -19.21
CA LEU A 436 0.38 1.04 -18.53
C LEU A 436 1.68 0.32 -18.25
N ILE A 437 2.80 0.94 -18.62
CA ILE A 437 4.13 0.61 -18.10
C ILE A 437 4.58 1.77 -17.22
N ASN A 438 4.88 1.50 -15.95
CA ASN A 438 5.36 2.49 -14.99
C ASN A 438 6.66 2.03 -14.34
N LEU A 439 7.64 2.92 -14.30
CA LEU A 439 8.91 2.72 -13.60
C LEU A 439 8.95 3.64 -12.38
N ALA A 440 9.49 3.14 -11.29
CA ALA A 440 9.71 3.93 -10.09
C ALA A 440 11.04 3.64 -9.43
N ILE A 441 11.61 4.68 -8.83
CA ILE A 441 12.79 4.63 -8.00
C ILE A 441 12.46 5.29 -6.66
N GLN A 442 12.70 4.59 -5.57
CA GLN A 442 12.57 5.12 -4.22
C GLN A 442 13.91 5.07 -3.51
N TRP A 443 14.31 6.19 -2.95
CA TRP A 443 15.48 6.32 -2.09
C TRP A 443 15.03 6.52 -0.65
N ASN A 444 15.37 5.59 0.23
CA ASN A 444 15.13 5.66 1.67
C ASN A 444 16.33 6.33 2.34
N LEU A 445 16.12 7.39 3.13
CA LEU A 445 17.21 8.25 3.63
C LEU A 445 17.63 7.92 5.07
#